data_AF-A0A534YSE2-F1
#
_entry.id   AF-A0A534YSE2-F1
#
_cell.length_a   1.000
_cell.length_b   1.000
_cell.length_c   1.000
_cell.angle_alpha   90.00
_cell.angle_beta   90.00
_cell.angle_gamma   90.00
#
_symmetry.space_group_name_H-M   'P 1'
#
loop_
_entity.id
_entity.type
_entity.pdbx_description
1 polymer ?
#
loop_
_entity_poly.entity_id
_entity_poly.type
_entity_poly.pdbx_seq_one_letter_code
_entity_poly.pdbx_strand_id
1 'polypeptide(L)'
;MTTVGGFKEKTQVDAPAGSIRFQGEVPRRSGGVALDRTTLTPLEDGRVRQVIEQSIDGGKTWTKWEGLYSRKKAQCTSAEHRQMDFWLGDWDAVVKARKAPGKDDWVQAHGSNHVTASDNGCTIVEDFHADGPGAPWTGRSFSQFQPKPAKWRQTWVDENNSYLAFTGGLEGKDFALYGEARNGRQMRMVFANIRPEGFAWRWEASLDGGKTWRPELLIEYTRHEPRP
;
A
#
# COMPACT_ATOMS: atom_id res chain seq x y z
N MET A 1 14.62 -20.79 -24.88
CA MET A 1 14.48 -19.32 -24.91
C MET A 1 13.08 -19.01 -25.39
N THR A 2 12.19 -18.50 -24.53
CA THR A 2 10.90 -17.97 -24.96
C THR A 2 11.18 -16.73 -25.81
N THR A 3 10.78 -16.74 -27.07
CA THR A 3 10.89 -15.60 -27.99
C THR A 3 10.27 -14.38 -27.31
N VAL A 4 10.98 -13.26 -27.28
CA VAL A 4 10.45 -11.97 -26.78
C VAL A 4 9.14 -11.71 -27.52
N GLY A 5 8.02 -11.75 -26.80
CA GLY A 5 6.72 -11.40 -27.39
C GLY A 5 6.76 -9.94 -27.80
N GLY A 6 6.40 -9.64 -29.05
CA GLY A 6 6.30 -8.25 -29.50
C GLY A 6 5.35 -7.46 -28.60
N PHE A 7 5.75 -6.24 -28.23
CA PHE A 7 4.86 -5.31 -27.55
C PHE A 7 3.60 -5.10 -28.39
N LYS A 8 2.43 -5.23 -27.76
CA LYS A 8 1.16 -4.87 -28.38
C LYS A 8 0.81 -3.46 -27.93
N GLU A 9 0.97 -2.50 -28.83
CA GLU A 9 0.53 -1.14 -28.60
C GLU A 9 -0.91 -0.98 -29.10
N LYS A 10 -1.75 -0.30 -28.31
CA LYS A 10 -3.15 -0.01 -28.65
C LYS A 10 -3.51 1.38 -28.17
N THR A 11 -4.29 2.08 -28.95
CA THR A 11 -4.85 3.40 -28.60
C THR A 11 -6.34 3.27 -28.33
N GLN A 12 -6.88 4.17 -27.53
CA GLN A 12 -8.32 4.23 -27.29
C GLN A 12 -9.04 4.65 -28.58
N VAL A 13 -10.18 4.01 -28.88
CA VAL A 13 -11.04 4.32 -30.03
C VAL A 13 -12.51 4.33 -29.60
N ASP A 14 -13.41 4.73 -30.49
CA ASP A 14 -14.84 4.74 -30.23
C ASP A 14 -15.35 3.37 -29.78
N ALA A 15 -16.21 3.39 -28.74
CA ALA A 15 -16.70 2.22 -28.06
C ALA A 15 -18.24 2.26 -27.95
N PRO A 16 -18.91 1.09 -27.86
CA PRO A 16 -20.31 1.04 -27.45
C PRO A 16 -20.54 1.79 -26.14
N ALA A 17 -21.74 2.36 -25.98
CA ALA A 17 -22.13 3.08 -24.76
C ALA A 17 -21.87 2.23 -23.50
N GLY A 18 -21.30 2.86 -22.48
CA GLY A 18 -20.96 2.19 -21.22
C GLY A 18 -19.74 1.27 -21.29
N SER A 19 -18.93 1.33 -22.36
CA SER A 19 -17.69 0.54 -22.49
C SER A 19 -16.50 1.39 -22.89
N ILE A 20 -15.29 0.86 -22.70
CA ILE A 20 -14.06 1.42 -23.26
C ILE A 20 -13.47 0.46 -24.28
N ARG A 21 -12.94 0.98 -25.38
CA ARG A 21 -12.33 0.19 -26.44
C ARG A 21 -10.94 0.70 -26.78
N PHE A 22 -10.02 -0.24 -26.95
CA PHE A 22 -8.69 0.00 -27.46
C PHE A 22 -8.48 -0.79 -28.75
N GLN A 23 -7.79 -0.24 -29.74
CA GLN A 23 -7.43 -0.93 -30.97
C GLN A 23 -5.97 -0.66 -31.35
N GLY A 24 -5.33 -1.66 -31.95
CA GLY A 24 -4.00 -1.55 -32.52
C GLY A 24 -3.75 -2.65 -33.54
N GLU A 25 -2.51 -2.72 -34.02
CA GLU A 25 -2.07 -3.77 -34.94
C GLU A 25 -1.14 -4.75 -34.22
N VAL A 26 -1.30 -6.04 -34.53
CA VAL A 26 -0.44 -7.10 -33.98
C VAL A 26 0.23 -7.88 -35.12
N PRO A 27 1.55 -8.12 -35.05
CA PRO A 27 2.24 -8.95 -36.03
C PRO A 27 1.69 -10.38 -36.03
N ARG A 28 1.48 -10.93 -37.23
CA ARG A 28 1.07 -12.33 -37.39
C ARG A 28 2.29 -13.23 -37.59
N ARG A 29 2.24 -14.43 -36.99
CA ARG A 29 3.30 -15.46 -37.16
C ARG A 29 3.51 -15.85 -38.63
N SER A 30 2.47 -15.80 -39.44
CA SER A 30 2.50 -16.09 -40.88
C SER A 30 2.97 -14.91 -41.75
N GLY A 31 3.39 -13.79 -41.15
CA GLY A 31 3.64 -12.54 -41.85
C GLY A 31 2.40 -11.65 -41.98
N GLY A 32 2.64 -10.34 -42.10
CA GLY A 32 1.62 -9.29 -42.11
C GLY A 32 1.12 -8.91 -40.71
N VAL A 33 0.14 -8.01 -40.66
CA VAL A 33 -0.50 -7.51 -39.44
C VAL A 33 -1.94 -8.01 -39.31
N ALA A 34 -2.48 -8.00 -38.09
CA ALA A 34 -3.89 -8.14 -37.80
C ALA A 34 -4.35 -6.93 -36.98
N LEU A 35 -5.55 -6.42 -37.23
CA LEU A 35 -6.19 -5.51 -36.29
C LEU A 35 -6.56 -6.30 -35.04
N ASP A 36 -6.28 -5.75 -33.86
CA ASP A 36 -6.59 -6.34 -32.56
C ASP A 36 -7.26 -5.26 -31.71
N ARG A 37 -8.55 -5.45 -31.41
CA ARG A 37 -9.31 -4.55 -30.56
C ARG A 37 -9.79 -5.24 -29.30
N THR A 38 -9.83 -4.49 -28.20
CA THR A 38 -10.27 -4.96 -26.89
C THR A 38 -11.34 -4.02 -26.37
N THR A 39 -12.52 -4.56 -26.07
CA THR A 39 -13.63 -3.83 -25.45
C THR A 39 -13.81 -4.31 -24.01
N LEU A 40 -13.84 -3.39 -23.05
CA LEU A 40 -14.13 -3.68 -21.64
C LEU A 40 -15.49 -3.08 -21.29
N THR A 41 -16.42 -3.94 -20.86
CA THR A 41 -17.77 -3.55 -20.44
C THR A 41 -17.96 -3.90 -18.95
N PRO A 42 -18.18 -2.93 -18.05
CA PRO A 42 -18.64 -3.22 -16.70
C PRO A 42 -20.04 -3.87 -16.75
N LEU A 43 -20.26 -4.87 -15.90
CA LEU A 43 -21.53 -5.56 -15.74
C LEU A 43 -22.18 -5.13 -14.41
N GLU A 44 -23.51 -5.22 -14.34
CA GLU A 44 -24.29 -4.82 -13.16
C GLU A 44 -23.90 -5.58 -11.88
N ASP A 45 -23.41 -6.82 -12.03
CA ASP A 45 -22.96 -7.68 -10.92
C ASP A 45 -21.51 -7.41 -10.46
N GLY A 46 -20.90 -6.34 -10.97
CA GLY A 46 -19.53 -5.92 -10.62
C GLY A 46 -18.42 -6.67 -11.36
N ARG A 47 -18.77 -7.56 -12.30
CA ARG A 47 -17.80 -8.15 -13.24
C ARG A 47 -17.43 -7.18 -14.35
N VAL A 48 -16.35 -7.48 -15.07
CA VAL A 48 -15.98 -6.82 -16.33
C VAL A 48 -15.96 -7.87 -17.43
N ARG A 49 -16.77 -7.66 -18.47
CA ARG A 49 -16.70 -8.43 -19.72
C ARG A 49 -15.65 -7.84 -20.63
N GLN A 50 -14.63 -8.62 -20.95
CA GLN A 50 -13.65 -8.30 -21.96
C GLN A 50 -13.98 -9.05 -23.25
N VAL A 51 -14.06 -8.31 -24.34
CA VAL A 51 -14.17 -8.86 -25.69
C VAL A 51 -12.91 -8.50 -26.46
N ILE A 52 -12.17 -9.50 -26.91
CA ILE A 52 -11.02 -9.35 -27.82
C ILE A 52 -11.47 -9.76 -29.21
N GLU A 53 -11.25 -8.90 -30.19
CA GLU A 53 -11.59 -9.18 -31.58
C GLU A 53 -10.36 -8.96 -32.45
N GLN A 54 -10.08 -9.92 -33.34
CA GLN A 54 -8.98 -9.83 -34.30
C GLN A 54 -9.48 -9.95 -35.73
N SER A 55 -8.92 -9.12 -36.62
CA SER A 55 -9.22 -9.14 -38.05
C SER A 55 -7.94 -9.21 -38.88
N ILE A 56 -7.93 -10.09 -39.88
CA ILE A 56 -6.80 -10.29 -40.79
C ILE A 56 -7.06 -9.77 -42.21
N ASP A 57 -8.22 -9.19 -42.44
CA ASP A 57 -8.70 -8.73 -43.75
C ASP A 57 -9.06 -7.23 -43.77
N GLY A 58 -8.44 -6.46 -42.86
CA GLY A 58 -8.64 -5.01 -42.77
C GLY A 58 -9.95 -4.61 -42.10
N GLY A 59 -10.48 -5.45 -41.20
CA GLY A 59 -11.68 -5.17 -40.42
C GLY A 59 -12.98 -5.64 -41.06
N LYS A 60 -12.93 -6.41 -42.15
CA LYS A 60 -14.13 -6.94 -42.83
C LYS A 60 -14.73 -8.10 -42.04
N THR A 61 -13.89 -8.99 -41.52
CA THR A 61 -14.29 -10.08 -40.62
C THR A 61 -13.48 -10.08 -39.33
N TRP A 62 -14.11 -10.53 -38.26
CA TRP A 62 -13.54 -10.51 -36.91
C TRP A 62 -13.73 -11.86 -36.22
N THR A 63 -12.63 -12.42 -35.71
CA THR A 63 -12.68 -13.53 -34.76
C THR A 63 -12.76 -12.97 -33.35
N LYS A 64 -13.70 -13.48 -32.53
CA LYS A 64 -13.99 -12.97 -31.19
C LYS A 64 -13.59 -13.98 -30.11
N TRP A 65 -12.98 -13.49 -29.03
CA TRP A 65 -12.85 -14.18 -27.76
C TRP A 65 -13.44 -13.33 -26.63
N GLU A 66 -13.99 -13.98 -25.61
CA GLU A 66 -14.62 -13.33 -24.47
C GLU A 66 -14.06 -13.85 -23.15
N GLY A 67 -13.76 -12.94 -22.24
CA GLY A 67 -13.36 -13.20 -20.86
C GLY A 67 -14.24 -12.44 -19.88
N LEU A 68 -14.53 -13.04 -18.73
CA LEU A 68 -15.26 -12.41 -17.63
C LEU A 68 -14.34 -12.29 -16.42
N TYR A 69 -14.05 -11.06 -16.04
CA TYR A 69 -13.26 -10.74 -14.85
C TYR A 69 -14.19 -10.48 -13.68
N SER A 70 -13.95 -11.14 -12.55
CA SER A 70 -14.62 -10.85 -11.28
C SER A 70 -13.59 -10.34 -10.28
N ARG A 71 -13.98 -9.34 -9.49
CA ARG A 71 -13.15 -8.92 -8.36
C ARG A 71 -13.16 -10.07 -7.34
N LYS A 72 -11.98 -10.47 -6.86
CA LYS A 72 -11.92 -11.37 -5.70
C LYS A 72 -12.62 -10.68 -4.52
N LYS A 73 -13.50 -11.41 -3.82
CA LYS A 73 -14.18 -10.87 -2.64
C LYS A 73 -13.14 -10.49 -1.59
N ALA A 74 -13.20 -9.25 -1.10
CA ALA A 74 -12.41 -8.84 0.06
C ALA A 74 -12.85 -9.66 1.28
N GLN A 75 -11.89 -10.24 2.01
CA GLN A 75 -12.20 -11.13 3.13
C GLN A 75 -12.18 -10.37 4.46
N CYS A 76 -11.26 -9.43 4.61
CA CYS A 76 -11.04 -8.67 5.84
C CYS A 76 -11.74 -7.30 5.77
N THR A 77 -13.07 -7.33 5.87
CA THR A 77 -13.91 -6.13 5.67
C THR A 77 -14.64 -5.65 6.94
N SER A 78 -14.47 -6.33 8.09
CA SER A 78 -15.07 -5.87 9.35
C SER A 78 -14.47 -4.52 9.79
N ALA A 79 -15.21 -3.76 10.60
CA ALA A 79 -14.75 -2.46 11.09
C ALA A 79 -13.36 -2.52 11.76
N GLU A 80 -13.08 -3.62 12.48
CA GLU A 80 -11.78 -3.84 13.13
C GLU A 80 -10.64 -4.00 12.12
N HIS A 81 -10.86 -4.71 11.01
CA HIS A 81 -9.86 -4.84 9.94
C HIS A 81 -9.59 -3.51 9.23
N ARG A 82 -10.54 -2.57 9.29
CA ARG A 82 -10.43 -1.24 8.65
C ARG A 82 -9.87 -0.17 9.59
N GLN A 83 -9.53 -0.51 10.84
CA GLN A 83 -9.02 0.46 11.82
C GLN A 83 -7.71 1.14 11.41
N MET A 84 -6.90 0.52 10.54
CA MET A 84 -5.64 1.10 10.03
C MET A 84 -5.79 1.74 8.63
N ASP A 85 -7.01 1.83 8.08
CA ASP A 85 -7.23 2.39 6.73
C ASP A 85 -6.77 3.84 6.59
N PHE A 86 -6.77 4.60 7.69
CA PHE A 86 -6.28 5.98 7.69
C PHE A 86 -4.83 6.11 7.21
N TRP A 87 -4.06 5.02 7.30
CA TRP A 87 -2.65 4.98 6.94
C TRP A 87 -2.42 4.65 5.47
N LEU A 88 -3.43 4.13 4.76
CA LEU A 88 -3.29 3.72 3.36
C LEU A 88 -3.01 4.92 2.43
N GLY A 89 -2.07 4.73 1.51
CA GLY A 89 -1.67 5.71 0.50
C GLY A 89 -0.22 6.14 0.61
N ASP A 90 0.08 7.24 -0.06
CA ASP A 90 1.40 7.84 -0.14
C ASP A 90 1.51 9.03 0.80
N TRP A 91 2.62 9.12 1.51
CA TRP A 91 2.86 10.15 2.52
C TRP A 91 4.26 10.75 2.42
N ASP A 92 4.33 12.06 2.62
CA ASP A 92 5.56 12.77 2.95
C ASP A 92 5.72 12.77 4.48
N ALA A 93 6.94 12.55 4.96
CA ALA A 93 7.25 12.41 6.37
C ALA A 93 8.30 13.43 6.83
N VAL A 94 8.05 14.08 7.97
CA VAL A 94 9.06 14.85 8.70
C VAL A 94 9.47 14.06 9.94
N VAL A 95 10.69 13.54 9.93
CA VAL A 95 11.24 12.68 10.97
C VAL A 95 12.05 13.53 11.94
N LYS A 96 11.79 13.42 13.25
CA LYS A 96 12.57 14.06 14.31
C LYS A 96 13.05 13.00 15.30
N ALA A 97 14.36 12.83 15.42
CA ALA A 97 14.97 11.94 16.40
C ALA A 97 15.76 12.72 17.45
N ARG A 98 15.86 12.17 18.67
CA ARG A 98 16.75 12.73 19.70
C ARG A 98 18.21 12.49 19.33
N LYS A 99 19.07 13.48 19.60
CA LYS A 99 20.54 13.33 19.42
C LYS A 99 21.16 12.33 20.41
N ALA A 100 20.58 12.22 21.61
CA ALA A 100 21.01 11.29 22.64
C ALA A 100 19.84 10.89 23.55
N PRO A 101 19.86 9.68 24.13
CA PRO A 101 18.80 9.24 25.05
C PRO A 101 18.61 10.21 26.21
N GLY A 102 17.36 10.66 26.43
CA GLY A 102 16.99 11.55 27.53
C GLY A 102 17.44 13.01 27.42
N LYS A 103 17.92 13.46 26.26
CA LYS A 103 18.21 14.87 25.96
C LYS A 103 17.13 15.46 25.05
N ASP A 104 16.71 16.70 25.30
CA ASP A 104 15.68 17.42 24.51
C ASP A 104 16.20 18.07 23.22
N ASP A 105 17.40 17.69 22.78
CA ASP A 105 17.96 18.10 21.51
C ASP A 105 17.50 17.17 20.38
N TRP A 106 16.85 17.73 19.37
CA TRP A 106 16.31 17.01 18.23
C TRP A 106 17.08 17.30 16.94
N VAL A 107 17.07 16.32 16.04
CA VAL A 107 17.53 16.44 14.65
C VAL A 107 16.40 16.03 13.72
N GLN A 108 16.24 16.78 12.64
CA GLN A 108 15.16 16.59 11.68
C GLN A 108 15.69 16.07 10.34
N ALA A 109 14.91 15.22 9.69
CA ALA A 109 15.10 14.75 8.33
C ALA A 109 13.75 14.62 7.60
N HIS A 110 13.82 14.40 6.30
CA HIS A 110 12.66 14.08 5.46
C HIS A 110 12.60 12.57 5.20
N GLY A 111 11.40 12.10 4.86
CA GLY A 111 11.16 10.75 4.41
C GLY A 111 9.86 10.64 3.65
N SER A 112 9.53 9.43 3.24
CA SER A 112 8.30 9.08 2.54
C SER A 112 7.83 7.71 2.98
N ASN A 113 6.52 7.48 2.89
CA ASN A 113 5.94 6.18 3.20
C ASN A 113 4.89 5.81 2.16
N HIS A 114 4.97 4.60 1.64
CA HIS A 114 3.97 4.02 0.77
C HIS A 114 3.28 2.86 1.48
N VAL A 115 1.96 2.96 1.69
CA VAL A 115 1.21 2.00 2.48
C VAL A 115 0.06 1.43 1.68
N THR A 116 0.01 0.11 1.54
CA THR A 116 -0.98 -0.60 0.74
C THR A 116 -1.72 -1.66 1.51
N ALA A 117 -2.92 -1.99 1.03
CA ALA A 117 -3.65 -3.18 1.45
C ALA A 117 -3.34 -4.35 0.51
N SER A 118 -2.85 -5.45 1.06
CA SER A 118 -2.54 -6.71 0.38
C SER A 118 -3.46 -7.84 0.85
N ASP A 119 -3.34 -9.02 0.24
CA ASP A 119 -4.03 -10.25 0.66
C ASP A 119 -5.56 -10.11 0.76
N ASN A 120 -6.17 -9.45 -0.23
CA ASN A 120 -7.61 -9.13 -0.25
C ASN A 120 -8.07 -8.27 0.93
N GLY A 121 -7.20 -7.36 1.39
CA GLY A 121 -7.48 -6.39 2.44
C GLY A 121 -7.14 -6.86 3.86
N CYS A 122 -6.48 -8.01 4.01
CA CYS A 122 -6.14 -8.56 5.32
C CYS A 122 -4.82 -8.06 5.88
N THR A 123 -3.88 -7.67 5.01
CA THR A 123 -2.55 -7.21 5.40
C THR A 123 -2.35 -5.77 4.98
N ILE A 124 -1.94 -4.92 5.92
CA ILE A 124 -1.41 -3.59 5.63
C ILE A 124 0.11 -3.73 5.49
N VAL A 125 0.65 -3.30 4.35
CA VAL A 125 2.07 -3.34 4.02
C VAL A 125 2.59 -1.92 3.94
N GLU A 126 3.61 -1.63 4.72
CA GLU A 126 4.34 -0.36 4.73
C GLU A 126 5.67 -0.51 3.98
N ASP A 127 6.04 0.51 3.22
CA ASP A 127 7.37 0.69 2.64
C ASP A 127 7.87 2.11 2.93
N PHE A 128 8.72 2.23 3.95
CA PHE A 128 9.18 3.48 4.51
C PHE A 128 10.63 3.78 4.10
N HIS A 129 10.89 5.04 3.77
CA HIS A 129 12.20 5.56 3.42
C HIS A 129 12.43 6.88 4.14
N ALA A 130 13.62 7.11 4.70
CA ALA A 130 14.01 8.40 5.22
C ALA A 130 15.46 8.73 4.89
N ASP A 131 15.74 10.02 4.69
CA ASP A 131 17.07 10.54 4.39
C ASP A 131 17.96 10.65 5.63
N GLY A 132 17.40 10.43 6.83
CA GLY A 132 18.06 10.58 8.12
C GLY A 132 17.08 10.56 9.31
N PRO A 133 17.45 11.12 10.48
CA PRO A 133 18.68 11.87 10.74
C PRO A 133 19.91 10.97 10.87
N GLY A 134 21.03 11.37 10.27
CA GLY A 134 22.29 10.60 10.24
C GLY A 134 22.58 10.04 8.86
N ALA A 135 22.14 8.81 8.61
CA ALA A 135 22.24 8.17 7.30
C ALA A 135 20.83 7.79 6.79
N PRO A 136 20.66 7.67 5.47
CA PRO A 136 19.42 7.14 4.92
C PRO A 136 19.13 5.76 5.48
N TRP A 137 17.86 5.50 5.79
CA TRP A 137 17.38 4.23 6.29
C TRP A 137 16.02 3.91 5.67
N THR A 138 15.71 2.63 5.63
CA THR A 138 14.52 2.09 4.99
C THR A 138 13.90 1.03 5.88
N GLY A 139 12.69 0.60 5.56
CA GLY A 139 12.13 -0.56 6.20
C GLY A 139 10.70 -0.79 5.83
N ARG A 140 10.21 -1.96 6.23
CA ARG A 140 8.87 -2.39 5.91
C ARG A 140 8.19 -2.96 7.13
N SER A 141 6.89 -2.73 7.20
CA SER A 141 6.04 -3.42 8.14
C SER A 141 4.91 -4.19 7.48
N PHE A 142 4.49 -5.25 8.17
CA PHE A 142 3.33 -6.05 7.82
C PHE A 142 2.40 -6.06 9.03
N SER A 143 1.18 -5.55 8.86
CA SER A 143 0.19 -5.43 9.94
C SER A 143 -1.05 -6.22 9.59
N GLN A 144 -1.52 -7.05 10.53
CA GLN A 144 -2.75 -7.83 10.38
C GLN A 144 -3.59 -7.78 11.65
N PHE A 145 -4.90 -7.64 11.49
CA PHE A 145 -5.84 -7.82 12.58
C PHE A 145 -6.06 -9.32 12.84
N GLN A 146 -5.99 -9.72 14.10
CA GLN A 146 -6.29 -11.08 14.53
C GLN A 146 -7.64 -11.08 15.27
N PRO A 147 -8.71 -11.67 14.69
CA PRO A 147 -10.05 -11.67 15.30
C PRO A 147 -10.12 -12.33 16.67
N LYS A 148 -9.18 -13.23 16.97
CA LYS A 148 -8.96 -13.84 18.28
C LYS A 148 -7.46 -13.75 18.54
N PRO A 149 -6.97 -12.82 19.39
CA PRO A 149 -7.65 -12.19 20.53
C PRO A 149 -8.26 -10.78 20.29
N ALA A 150 -8.68 -10.44 19.06
CA ALA A 150 -9.12 -9.09 18.69
C ALA A 150 -8.02 -8.03 18.88
N LYS A 151 -6.83 -8.33 18.35
CA LYS A 151 -5.65 -7.45 18.41
C LYS A 151 -5.01 -7.34 17.04
N TRP A 152 -4.44 -6.18 16.77
CA TRP A 152 -3.51 -6.01 15.66
C TRP A 152 -2.15 -6.56 16.05
N ARG A 153 -1.50 -7.21 15.09
CA ARG A 153 -0.08 -7.58 15.18
C ARG A 153 0.66 -6.96 14.01
N GLN A 154 1.84 -6.46 14.30
CA GLN A 154 2.73 -5.87 13.31
C GLN A 154 4.13 -6.44 13.48
N THR A 155 4.80 -6.66 12.36
CA THR A 155 6.24 -6.92 12.31
C THR A 155 6.91 -5.84 11.47
N TRP A 156 8.03 -5.30 11.95
CA TRP A 156 8.91 -4.39 11.22
C TRP A 156 10.26 -5.06 10.96
N VAL A 157 10.78 -4.84 9.75
CA VAL A 157 12.13 -5.23 9.32
C VAL A 157 12.81 -4.08 8.57
N ASP A 158 14.13 -3.97 8.68
CA ASP A 158 14.92 -2.91 8.03
C ASP A 158 16.28 -3.42 7.52
N GLU A 159 17.02 -2.54 6.83
CA GLU A 159 18.36 -2.85 6.28
C GLU A 159 19.42 -3.13 7.35
N ASN A 160 19.13 -2.81 8.62
CA ASN A 160 20.04 -3.04 9.74
C ASN A 160 19.83 -4.43 10.38
N ASN A 161 19.09 -5.32 9.70
CA ASN A 161 18.68 -6.64 10.18
C ASN A 161 17.81 -6.58 11.45
N SER A 162 17.10 -5.47 11.68
CA SER A 162 16.16 -5.41 12.79
C SER A 162 14.96 -6.32 12.52
N TYR A 163 14.44 -6.91 13.59
CA TYR A 163 13.15 -7.58 13.59
C TYR A 163 12.40 -7.16 14.85
N LEU A 164 11.35 -6.36 14.68
CA LEU A 164 10.52 -5.88 15.77
C LEU A 164 9.12 -6.44 15.62
N ALA A 165 8.53 -6.90 16.71
CA ALA A 165 7.17 -7.44 16.75
C ALA A 165 6.34 -6.66 17.76
N PHE A 166 5.12 -6.30 17.34
CA PHE A 166 4.21 -5.49 18.14
C PHE A 166 2.81 -6.10 18.16
N THR A 167 2.09 -5.81 19.23
CA THR A 167 0.67 -6.12 19.37
C THR A 167 -0.07 -4.90 19.92
N GLY A 168 -1.30 -4.66 19.46
CA GLY A 168 -2.09 -3.54 19.97
C GLY A 168 -3.40 -3.35 19.21
N GLY A 169 -3.77 -2.10 18.99
CA GLY A 169 -5.00 -1.71 18.30
C GLY A 169 -5.44 -0.29 18.62
N LEU A 170 -6.69 0.01 18.32
CA LEU A 170 -7.31 1.30 18.62
C LEU A 170 -7.50 1.48 20.14
N GLU A 171 -7.02 2.61 20.67
CA GLU A 171 -7.12 3.01 22.08
C GLU A 171 -7.74 4.41 22.15
N GLY A 172 -9.08 4.46 22.29
CA GLY A 172 -9.82 5.71 22.20
C GLY A 172 -9.78 6.28 20.77
N LYS A 173 -9.11 7.42 20.60
CA LYS A 173 -8.93 8.08 19.30
C LYS A 173 -7.56 7.81 18.65
N ASP A 174 -6.62 7.27 19.42
CA ASP A 174 -5.28 6.98 18.96
C ASP A 174 -5.17 5.48 18.66
N PHE A 175 -4.19 5.09 17.84
CA PHE A 175 -3.89 3.70 17.58
C PHE A 175 -2.50 3.38 18.16
N ALA A 176 -2.39 2.35 18.98
CA ALA A 176 -1.16 2.03 19.68
C ALA A 176 -0.73 0.58 19.45
N LEU A 177 0.57 0.38 19.21
CA LEU A 177 1.20 -0.93 19.03
C LEU A 177 2.36 -1.06 20.01
N TYR A 178 2.33 -2.08 20.86
CA TYR A 178 3.28 -2.29 21.94
C TYR A 178 4.26 -3.41 21.59
N GLY A 179 5.54 -3.14 21.79
CA GLY A 179 6.58 -4.14 21.77
C GLY A 179 6.64 -4.90 23.11
N GLU A 180 7.25 -6.08 23.09
CA GLU A 180 7.53 -6.82 24.31
C GLU A 180 8.44 -6.03 25.23
N ALA A 181 8.12 -6.02 26.53
CA ALA A 181 9.00 -5.45 27.53
C ALA A 181 10.25 -6.33 27.70
N ARG A 182 11.43 -5.71 27.69
CA ARG A 182 12.72 -6.38 27.88
C ARG A 182 13.57 -5.59 28.87
N ASN A 183 14.06 -6.24 29.91
CA ASN A 183 14.92 -5.65 30.95
C ASN A 183 14.32 -4.35 31.55
N GLY A 184 13.02 -4.35 31.84
CA GLY A 184 12.31 -3.18 32.40
C GLY A 184 12.02 -2.05 31.41
N ARG A 185 12.49 -2.14 30.16
CA ARG A 185 12.20 -1.20 29.08
C ARG A 185 11.08 -1.75 28.19
N GLN A 186 10.12 -0.90 27.85
CA GLN A 186 9.07 -1.23 26.88
C GLN A 186 8.99 -0.13 25.82
N MET A 187 8.71 -0.51 24.57
CA MET A 187 8.55 0.42 23.46
C MET A 187 7.12 0.37 22.93
N ARG A 188 6.61 1.49 22.43
CA ARG A 188 5.34 1.52 21.68
C ARG A 188 5.39 2.49 20.51
N MET A 189 4.59 2.19 19.50
CA MET A 189 4.22 3.11 18.42
C MET A 189 2.84 3.68 18.73
N VAL A 190 2.67 4.98 18.57
CA VAL A 190 1.38 5.66 18.74
C VAL A 190 1.11 6.50 17.50
N PHE A 191 0.00 6.20 16.83
CA PHE A 191 -0.58 7.02 15.77
C PHE A 191 -1.65 7.89 16.40
N ALA A 192 -1.51 9.21 16.28
CA ALA A 192 -2.36 10.18 16.95
C ALA A 192 -2.72 11.34 16.00
N ASN A 193 -3.71 12.14 16.40
CA ASN A 193 -4.20 13.28 15.60
C ASN A 193 -4.56 12.88 14.16
N ILE A 194 -5.14 11.70 14.00
CA ILE A 194 -5.42 11.09 12.70
C ILE A 194 -6.49 11.90 11.95
N ARG A 195 -6.14 12.36 10.75
CA ARG A 195 -7.00 13.08 9.82
C ARG A 195 -6.75 12.62 8.38
N PRO A 196 -7.66 12.86 7.43
CA PRO A 196 -7.45 12.45 6.03
C PRO A 196 -6.17 12.99 5.39
N GLU A 197 -5.75 14.19 5.79
CA GLU A 197 -4.59 14.91 5.25
C GLU A 197 -3.26 14.58 5.97
N GLY A 198 -3.31 13.99 7.16
CA GLY A 198 -2.11 13.83 7.98
C GLY A 198 -2.38 13.23 9.35
N PHE A 199 -1.30 12.76 9.97
CA PHE A 199 -1.31 12.23 11.33
C PHE A 199 0.10 12.29 11.95
N ALA A 200 0.16 12.22 13.28
CA ALA A 200 1.41 12.13 14.01
C ALA A 200 1.69 10.67 14.37
N TRP A 201 2.93 10.24 14.20
CA TRP A 201 3.43 8.95 14.66
C TRP A 201 4.54 9.18 15.69
N ARG A 202 4.49 8.43 16.79
CA ARG A 202 5.46 8.55 17.88
C ARG A 202 6.00 7.18 18.25
N TRP A 203 7.32 7.08 18.32
CA TRP A 203 8.04 6.00 18.96
C TRP A 203 8.34 6.40 20.40
N GLU A 204 7.78 5.68 21.36
CA GLU A 204 7.88 6.01 22.76
C GLU A 204 8.53 4.87 23.56
N ALA A 205 9.38 5.25 24.52
CA ALA A 205 9.98 4.34 25.48
C ALA A 205 9.40 4.57 26.88
N SER A 206 9.19 3.47 27.59
CA SER A 206 8.89 3.45 29.01
C SER A 206 10.00 2.68 29.73
N LEU A 207 10.38 3.17 30.91
CA LEU A 207 11.38 2.55 31.81
C LEU A 207 10.80 2.14 33.17
N ASP A 208 9.50 2.35 33.40
CA ASP A 208 8.83 2.19 34.70
C ASP A 208 7.61 1.27 34.65
N GLY A 209 7.60 0.36 33.67
CA GLY A 209 6.50 -0.60 33.48
C GLY A 209 5.26 0.02 32.82
N GLY A 210 5.43 1.09 32.05
CA GLY A 210 4.37 1.70 31.24
C GLY A 210 3.63 2.82 31.94
N LYS A 211 4.13 3.31 33.09
CA LYS A 211 3.53 4.41 33.84
C LYS A 211 3.84 5.75 33.19
N THR A 212 5.06 5.91 32.66
CA THR A 212 5.46 7.10 31.90
C THR A 212 6.04 6.69 30.55
N TRP A 213 5.76 7.51 29.54
CA TRP A 213 6.19 7.28 28.16
C TRP A 213 6.92 8.52 27.65
N ARG A 214 8.12 8.32 27.14
CA ARG A 214 8.94 9.39 26.57
C ARG A 214 9.10 9.16 25.07
N PRO A 215 8.76 10.15 24.23
CA PRO A 215 9.04 10.06 22.80
C PRO A 215 10.54 10.07 22.52
N GLU A 216 11.00 9.16 21.67
CA GLU A 216 12.39 9.02 21.20
C GLU A 216 12.51 9.34 19.70
N LEU A 217 11.46 9.07 18.93
CA LEU A 217 11.31 9.44 17.52
C LEU A 217 9.89 9.95 17.28
N LEU A 218 9.78 11.04 16.53
CA LEU A 218 8.52 11.64 16.09
C LEU A 218 8.51 11.67 14.57
N ILE A 219 7.38 11.33 13.96
CA ILE A 219 7.19 11.46 12.52
C ILE A 219 5.86 12.16 12.30
N GLU A 220 5.88 13.29 11.62
CA GLU A 220 4.67 13.97 11.14
C GLU A 220 4.45 13.58 9.69
N TYR A 221 3.29 12.98 9.41
CA TYR A 221 2.90 12.57 8.06
C TYR A 221 1.94 13.59 7.44
N THR A 222 2.22 13.97 6.21
CA THR A 222 1.31 14.73 5.35
C THR A 222 1.04 13.93 4.09
N ARG A 223 -0.20 13.91 3.63
CA ARG A 223 -0.56 13.16 2.43
C ARG A 223 0.22 13.66 1.22
N HIS A 224 0.82 12.74 0.48
CA HIS A 224 1.59 13.08 -0.71
C HIS A 224 0.64 13.52 -1.83
N GLU A 225 0.82 14.74 -2.32
CA GLU A 225 0.11 15.25 -3.50
C GLU A 225 1.03 15.16 -4.72
N PRO A 226 0.64 14.43 -5.78
CA PRO A 226 1.40 14.43 -7.03
C PRO A 226 1.51 15.87 -7.53
N ARG A 227 2.73 16.33 -7.83
CA ARG A 227 2.90 17.63 -8.50
C ARG A 227 2.17 17.59 -9.85
N PRO A 228 1.37 18.63 -10.18
CA PRO A 228 0.64 18.73 -11.44
C PRO A 228 1.58 18.79 -12.66
#